data_AF-A0A6I2SWH5-F1
#
_entry.id   AF-A0A6I2SWH5-F1
#
_cell.length_a   1.000
_cell.length_b   1.000
_cell.length_c   1.000
_cell.angle_alpha   90.00
_cell.angle_beta   90.00
_cell.angle_gamma   90.00
#
_symmetry.space_group_name_H-M   'P 1'
#
loop_
_entity.id
_entity.type
_entity.pdbx_description
1 polymer ?
#
loop_
_entity_poly.entity_id
_entity_poly.type
_entity_poly.pdbx_seq_one_letter_code
_entity_poly.pdbx_strand_id
1 'polypeptide(L)'
;MKPIFTKSDYQILVDVESRKACIVKGSNSVYVALEELTPLSALAAKHLRMMGCDPKRYLNIGHSNHVIIKEAATAWQSALNQAKQKIEQSNSSMIHSLWQNLPGLMELRDAEDTYAACQKSASLMLEYQQRGLPPTRLMELRQKYPRAAAYILAEAYAFSGSETIAELGRRAMHLLISGASVEETLAILPNVPPDGATTEQYQQSALRW
;
A
#
# COMPACT_ATOMS: atom_id res chain seq x y z
N MET A 1 -21.57 -1.82 10.84
CA MET A 1 -22.03 -0.44 10.58
C MET A 1 -22.57 0.17 11.86
N LYS A 2 -22.24 1.44 12.17
CA LYS A 2 -22.68 2.17 13.37
C LYS A 2 -23.55 3.37 12.97
N PRO A 3 -24.62 3.69 13.72
CA PRO A 3 -25.42 4.88 13.45
C PRO A 3 -24.64 6.15 13.77
N ILE A 4 -24.60 7.09 12.83
CA ILE A 4 -23.97 8.41 13.01
C ILE A 4 -25.00 9.55 13.07
N PHE A 5 -26.20 9.32 12.54
CA PHE A 5 -27.28 10.30 12.52
C PHE A 5 -28.63 9.61 12.52
N THR A 6 -29.57 10.09 13.33
CA THR A 6 -30.96 9.60 13.36
C THR A 6 -31.89 10.78 13.54
N LYS A 7 -32.90 10.89 12.68
CA LYS A 7 -33.96 11.91 12.76
C LYS A 7 -35.25 11.33 12.19
N SER A 8 -36.27 11.18 13.04
CA SER A 8 -37.56 10.61 12.66
C SER A 8 -37.41 9.24 11.96
N ASP A 9 -37.79 9.13 10.69
CA ASP A 9 -37.67 7.93 9.85
C ASP A 9 -36.35 7.85 9.06
N TYR A 10 -35.45 8.81 9.25
CA TYR A 10 -34.18 8.92 8.54
C TYR A 10 -33.00 8.56 9.44
N GLN A 11 -32.18 7.60 9.00
CA GLN A 11 -31.00 7.16 9.72
C GLN A 11 -29.81 7.00 8.76
N ILE A 12 -28.61 7.36 9.24
CA ILE A 12 -27.36 7.11 8.51
C ILE A 12 -26.51 6.17 9.35
N LEU A 13 -26.15 5.04 8.77
CA LEU A 13 -25.25 4.04 9.32
C LEU A 13 -23.92 4.12 8.54
N VAL A 14 -22.78 4.11 9.22
CA VAL A 14 -21.46 4.15 8.59
C VAL A 14 -20.61 2.97 9.06
N ASP A 15 -19.91 2.37 8.12
CA ASP A 15 -18.76 1.54 8.35
C ASP A 15 -17.49 2.32 7.99
N VAL A 16 -16.80 2.75 9.04
CA VAL A 16 -15.58 3.57 8.95
C VAL A 16 -14.43 2.77 8.33
N GLU A 17 -14.41 1.46 8.51
CA GLU A 17 -13.31 0.59 8.05
C GLU A 17 -13.42 0.32 6.56
N SER A 18 -14.62 0.00 6.08
CA SER A 18 -14.87 -0.24 4.66
C SER A 18 -15.20 1.03 3.86
N ARG A 19 -15.22 2.21 4.50
CA ARG A 19 -15.65 3.50 3.91
C ARG A 19 -17.00 3.43 3.21
N LYS A 20 -17.95 2.70 3.82
CA LYS A 20 -19.31 2.54 3.30
C LYS A 20 -20.31 3.17 4.24
N ALA A 21 -21.35 3.76 3.68
CA ALA A 21 -22.49 4.26 4.43
C ALA A 21 -23.78 3.65 3.90
N CYS A 22 -24.76 3.51 4.77
CA CYS A 22 -26.12 3.10 4.45
C CYS A 22 -27.06 4.19 4.95
N ILE A 23 -27.82 4.77 4.02
CA ILE A 23 -28.84 5.79 4.30
C ILE A 23 -30.18 5.08 4.30
N VAL A 24 -30.87 5.11 5.44
CA VAL A 24 -32.18 4.50 5.64
C VAL A 24 -33.22 5.60 5.75
N LYS A 25 -34.32 5.48 5.00
CA LYS A 25 -35.49 6.35 5.09
C LYS A 25 -36.76 5.50 5.05
N GLY A 26 -37.40 5.33 6.21
CA GLY A 26 -38.54 4.41 6.35
C GLY A 26 -38.13 2.97 6.03
N SER A 27 -38.78 2.36 5.04
CA SER A 27 -38.46 1.01 4.54
C SER A 27 -37.33 0.96 3.51
N ASN A 28 -36.87 2.11 3.01
CA ASN A 28 -35.89 2.19 1.94
C ASN A 28 -34.49 2.37 2.50
N SER A 29 -33.52 1.63 1.95
CA SER A 29 -32.11 1.75 2.29
C SER A 29 -31.25 1.90 1.04
N VAL A 30 -30.28 2.81 1.06
CA VAL A 30 -29.34 3.03 -0.03
C VAL A 30 -27.92 2.95 0.49
N TYR A 31 -27.10 2.11 -0.15
CA TYR A 31 -25.68 1.98 0.15
C TYR A 31 -24.87 2.94 -0.72
N VAL A 32 -24.02 3.72 -0.09
CA VAL A 32 -23.21 4.76 -0.73
C VAL A 32 -21.78 4.72 -0.18
N ALA A 33 -20.82 5.23 -0.95
CA ALA A 33 -19.47 5.42 -0.46
C ALA A 33 -19.42 6.60 0.54
N LEU A 34 -18.55 6.50 1.54
CA LEU A 34 -18.28 7.57 2.48
C LEU A 34 -17.32 8.59 1.84
N GLU A 35 -17.89 9.53 1.09
CA GLU A 35 -17.15 10.55 0.33
C GLU A 35 -17.40 11.97 0.87
N GLU A 36 -16.60 12.93 0.40
CA GLU A 36 -16.74 14.34 0.78
C GLU A 36 -18.05 14.92 0.27
N LEU A 37 -18.63 15.83 1.06
CA LEU A 37 -19.90 16.44 0.70
C LEU A 37 -19.68 17.59 -0.28
N THR A 38 -20.40 17.56 -1.38
CA THR A 38 -20.33 18.58 -2.43
C THR A 38 -21.65 19.34 -2.52
N PRO A 39 -21.63 20.59 -3.04
CA PRO A 39 -22.87 21.28 -3.38
C PRO A 39 -23.69 20.45 -4.38
N LEU A 40 -25.00 20.54 -4.28
CA LEU A 40 -25.93 19.82 -5.15
C LEU A 40 -25.67 20.09 -6.63
N SER A 41 -25.66 19.02 -7.43
CA SER A 41 -25.69 19.14 -8.88
C SER A 41 -27.04 19.70 -9.35
N ALA A 42 -27.06 20.40 -10.49
CA ALA A 42 -28.29 20.95 -11.06
C ALA A 42 -29.34 19.85 -11.34
N LEU A 43 -28.88 18.65 -11.73
CA LEU A 43 -29.73 17.49 -11.99
C LEU A 43 -30.35 16.94 -10.69
N ALA A 44 -29.56 16.76 -9.63
CA ALA A 44 -30.06 16.32 -8.33
C ALA A 44 -31.04 17.34 -7.73
N ALA A 45 -30.74 18.64 -7.85
CA ALA A 45 -31.64 19.70 -7.42
C ALA A 45 -32.98 19.68 -8.19
N LYS A 46 -32.95 19.41 -9.50
CA LYS A 46 -34.18 19.24 -10.31
C LYS A 46 -35.00 18.04 -9.85
N HIS A 47 -34.36 16.90 -9.60
CA HIS A 47 -35.03 15.69 -9.10
C HIS A 47 -35.68 15.92 -7.73
N LEU A 48 -34.98 16.59 -6.81
CA LEU A 48 -35.54 16.92 -5.50
C LEU A 48 -36.77 17.81 -5.61
N ARG A 49 -36.76 18.82 -6.51
CA ARG A 49 -37.94 19.65 -6.76
C ARG A 49 -39.11 18.85 -7.31
N MET A 50 -38.87 17.91 -8.23
CA MET A 50 -39.93 17.02 -8.76
C MET A 50 -40.54 16.13 -7.68
N MET A 51 -39.74 15.76 -6.66
CA MET A 51 -40.18 14.97 -5.51
C MET A 51 -40.78 15.84 -4.38
N GLY A 52 -41.03 17.13 -4.62
CA GLY A 52 -41.60 18.06 -3.63
C GLY A 52 -40.65 18.42 -2.47
N CYS A 53 -39.35 18.15 -2.61
CA CYS A 53 -38.34 18.44 -1.59
C CYS A 53 -37.63 19.76 -1.89
N ASP A 54 -37.33 20.56 -0.85
CA ASP A 54 -36.50 21.77 -1.00
C ASP A 54 -35.02 21.39 -1.16
N PRO A 55 -34.39 21.67 -2.32
CA PRO A 55 -32.99 21.31 -2.55
C PRO A 55 -32.03 21.98 -1.55
N LYS A 56 -32.36 23.15 -1.01
CA LYS A 56 -31.46 23.87 -0.08
C LYS A 56 -31.15 23.09 1.20
N ARG A 57 -31.96 22.08 1.52
CA ARG A 57 -31.81 21.23 2.71
C ARG A 57 -30.91 20.02 2.50
N TYR A 58 -30.42 19.79 1.28
CA TYR A 58 -29.64 18.61 0.94
C TYR A 58 -28.23 18.97 0.45
N LEU A 59 -27.32 18.02 0.59
CA LEU A 59 -25.96 18.04 0.05
C LEU A 59 -25.72 16.77 -0.75
N ASN A 60 -24.82 16.83 -1.71
CA ASN A 60 -24.47 15.71 -2.54
C ASN A 60 -23.30 14.92 -1.94
N ILE A 61 -23.27 13.61 -2.16
CA ILE A 61 -22.17 12.74 -1.68
C ILE A 61 -21.18 12.57 -2.83
N GLY A 62 -20.03 13.22 -2.72
CA GLY A 62 -18.95 13.20 -3.71
C GLY A 62 -19.42 13.58 -5.10
N HIS A 63 -19.15 12.72 -6.08
CA HIS A 63 -19.62 12.85 -7.46
C HIS A 63 -20.81 11.95 -7.80
N SER A 64 -21.37 11.28 -6.80
CA SER A 64 -22.56 10.45 -6.98
C SER A 64 -23.83 11.29 -7.09
N ASN A 65 -24.94 10.70 -7.52
CA ASN A 65 -26.26 11.35 -7.52
C ASN A 65 -27.00 11.18 -6.18
N HIS A 66 -26.32 10.69 -5.14
CA HIS A 66 -26.92 10.46 -3.83
C HIS A 66 -26.79 11.69 -2.96
N VAL A 67 -27.84 11.95 -2.18
CA VAL A 67 -27.93 13.14 -1.35
C VAL A 67 -28.15 12.80 0.11
N ILE A 68 -27.63 13.65 0.99
CA ILE A 68 -27.90 13.63 2.42
C ILE A 68 -28.56 14.92 2.87
N ILE A 69 -29.21 14.88 4.03
CA ILE A 69 -29.77 16.08 4.66
C ILE A 69 -28.63 16.90 5.24
N LYS A 70 -28.64 18.22 5.05
CA LYS A 70 -27.61 19.16 5.50
C LYS A 70 -27.38 19.12 7.01
N GLU A 71 -28.40 18.80 7.79
CA GLU A 71 -28.30 18.61 9.25
C GLU A 71 -27.39 17.43 9.64
N ALA A 72 -27.30 16.40 8.79
CA ALA A 72 -26.42 15.26 9.01
C ALA A 72 -24.97 15.51 8.55
N ALA A 73 -24.68 16.67 7.96
CA ALA A 73 -23.38 16.98 7.38
C ALA A 73 -22.24 16.95 8.40
N THR A 74 -22.48 17.44 9.62
CA THR A 74 -21.48 17.46 10.69
C THR A 74 -21.12 16.05 11.15
N ALA A 75 -22.11 15.19 11.35
CA ALA A 75 -21.91 13.79 11.70
C ALA A 75 -21.20 13.01 10.58
N TRP A 76 -21.57 13.28 9.33
CA TRP A 76 -20.92 12.71 8.14
C TRP A 76 -19.45 13.10 8.06
N GLN A 77 -19.15 14.39 8.22
CA GLN A 77 -17.77 14.90 8.19
C GLN A 77 -16.94 14.32 9.34
N SER A 78 -17.52 14.16 10.54
CA SER A 78 -16.85 13.51 11.66
C SER A 78 -16.49 12.06 11.34
N ALA A 79 -17.42 11.29 10.76
CA ALA A 79 -17.16 9.90 10.35
C ALA A 79 -16.08 9.81 9.26
N LEU A 80 -16.09 10.75 8.30
CA LEU A 80 -15.09 10.82 7.24
C LEU A 80 -13.70 11.15 7.79
N ASN A 81 -13.60 12.07 8.76
CA ASN A 81 -12.35 12.40 9.44
C ASN A 81 -11.83 11.21 10.27
N GLN A 82 -12.71 10.47 10.96
CA GLN A 82 -12.33 9.25 11.67
C GLN A 82 -11.79 8.18 10.71
N ALA A 83 -12.40 8.04 9.52
CA ALA A 83 -11.91 7.11 8.50
C ALA A 83 -10.53 7.54 7.99
N LYS A 84 -10.31 8.83 7.74
CA LYS A 84 -8.99 9.38 7.35
C LYS A 84 -7.94 9.13 8.44
N GLN A 85 -8.24 9.45 9.69
CA GLN A 85 -7.33 9.23 10.82
C GLN A 85 -6.98 7.75 11.02
N LYS A 86 -7.94 6.83 10.92
CA LYS A 86 -7.66 5.39 11.01
C LYS A 86 -6.71 4.94 9.90
N ILE A 87 -6.89 5.43 8.67
CA ILE A 87 -6.00 5.10 7.55
C ILE A 87 -4.61 5.69 7.78
N GLU A 88 -4.51 6.93 8.24
CA GLU A 88 -3.22 7.54 8.57
C GLU A 88 -2.52 6.80 9.71
N GLN A 89 -3.24 6.38 10.76
CA GLN A 89 -2.70 5.57 11.86
C GLN A 89 -2.23 4.19 11.37
N SER A 90 -3.03 3.52 10.53
CA SER A 90 -2.63 2.24 9.92
C SER A 90 -1.39 2.40 9.03
N ASN A 91 -1.36 3.42 8.17
CA ASN A 91 -0.24 3.65 7.26
C ASN A 91 1.03 4.07 7.99
N SER A 92 0.92 4.95 8.99
CA SER A 92 2.05 5.35 9.84
C SER A 92 2.58 4.17 10.67
N SER A 93 1.71 3.28 11.16
CA SER A 93 2.16 2.07 11.87
C SER A 93 2.91 1.10 10.94
N MET A 94 2.45 0.89 9.70
CA MET A 94 3.16 0.05 8.73
C MET A 94 4.52 0.65 8.35
N ILE A 95 4.55 1.93 7.98
CA ILE A 95 5.79 2.61 7.62
C ILE A 95 6.77 2.62 8.80
N HIS A 96 6.30 2.98 10.00
CA HIS A 96 7.13 2.99 11.20
C HIS A 96 7.66 1.60 11.58
N SER A 97 6.83 0.56 11.50
CA SER A 97 7.27 -0.83 11.75
C SER A 97 8.34 -1.28 10.74
N LEU A 98 8.24 -0.83 9.49
CA LEU A 98 9.21 -1.16 8.45
C LEU A 98 10.55 -0.48 8.72
N TRP A 99 10.55 0.81 9.08
CA TRP A 99 11.79 1.54 9.45
C TRP A 99 12.44 1.02 10.73
N GLN A 100 11.64 0.63 11.73
CA GLN A 100 12.15 0.09 12.99
C GLN A 100 12.76 -1.31 12.81
N ASN A 101 12.13 -2.16 12.00
CA ASN A 101 12.55 -3.55 11.85
C ASN A 101 13.56 -3.77 10.71
N LEU A 102 13.75 -2.80 9.82
CA LEU A 102 14.70 -2.86 8.71
C LEU A 102 15.65 -1.63 8.70
N PRO A 103 16.50 -1.48 9.73
CA PRO A 103 17.51 -0.42 9.72
C PRO A 103 18.48 -0.61 8.55
N GLY A 104 18.84 0.49 7.88
CA GLY A 104 19.78 0.47 6.76
C GLY A 104 19.20 0.00 5.41
N LEU A 105 17.88 -0.25 5.32
CA LEU A 105 17.25 -0.66 4.06
C LEU A 105 17.44 0.37 2.93
N MET A 106 17.33 1.67 3.24
CA MET A 106 17.59 2.72 2.25
C MET A 106 19.05 2.77 1.81
N GLU A 107 19.99 2.70 2.76
CA GLU A 107 21.42 2.70 2.46
C GLU A 107 21.80 1.52 1.54
N LEU A 108 21.19 0.36 1.76
CA LEU A 108 21.36 -0.82 0.93
C LEU A 108 20.74 -0.67 -0.47
N ARG A 109 19.52 -0.12 -0.56
CA ARG A 109 18.88 0.14 -1.87
C ARG A 109 19.66 1.13 -2.71
N ASP A 110 20.09 2.23 -2.11
CA ASP A 110 20.92 3.24 -2.80
C ASP A 110 22.23 2.62 -3.31
N ALA A 111 22.84 1.74 -2.51
CA ALA A 111 24.05 1.02 -2.91
C ALA A 111 23.77 0.03 -4.06
N GLU A 112 22.67 -0.72 -4.01
CA GLU A 112 22.26 -1.66 -5.07
C GLU A 112 21.89 -0.96 -6.37
N ASP A 113 21.17 0.16 -6.31
CA ASP A 113 20.85 0.97 -7.48
C ASP A 113 22.11 1.56 -8.12
N THR A 114 23.04 2.06 -7.29
CA THR A 114 24.34 2.52 -7.74
C THR A 114 25.13 1.38 -8.40
N TYR A 115 25.10 0.18 -7.80
CA TYR A 115 25.76 -0.99 -8.36
C TYR A 115 25.14 -1.44 -9.69
N ALA A 116 23.81 -1.51 -9.78
CA ALA A 116 23.11 -1.86 -11.01
C ALA A 116 23.35 -0.83 -12.12
N ALA A 117 23.40 0.46 -11.78
CA ALA A 117 23.78 1.52 -12.69
C ALA A 117 25.23 1.36 -13.18
N CYS A 118 26.17 1.05 -12.28
CA CYS A 118 27.56 0.73 -12.63
C CYS A 118 27.67 -0.54 -13.49
N GLN A 119 26.87 -1.56 -13.24
CA GLN A 119 26.88 -2.79 -14.05
C GLN A 119 26.34 -2.54 -15.46
N LYS A 120 25.24 -1.78 -15.58
CA LYS A 120 24.69 -1.36 -16.87
C LYS A 120 25.67 -0.49 -17.64
N SER A 121 26.27 0.50 -16.98
CA SER A 121 27.28 1.35 -17.62
C SER A 121 28.54 0.57 -17.98
N ALA A 122 28.99 -0.38 -17.15
CA ALA A 122 30.09 -1.28 -17.48
C ALA A 122 29.75 -2.22 -18.64
N SER A 123 28.50 -2.68 -18.77
CA SER A 123 28.06 -3.48 -19.92
C SER A 123 28.05 -2.69 -21.23
N LEU A 124 27.74 -1.39 -21.15
CA LEU A 124 27.87 -0.43 -22.26
C LEU A 124 29.35 -0.06 -22.52
N MET A 125 30.18 0.03 -21.48
CA MET A 125 31.61 0.36 -21.57
C MET A 125 32.51 -0.84 -21.86
N LEU A 126 31.99 -2.06 -21.89
CA LEU A 126 32.70 -3.21 -22.46
C LEU A 126 32.94 -3.04 -23.97
N GLU A 127 32.20 -2.17 -24.65
CA GLU A 127 32.52 -1.69 -26.00
C GLU A 127 33.72 -0.70 -26.01
N TYR A 128 34.12 -0.14 -24.86
CA TYR A 128 35.11 0.94 -24.73
C TYR A 128 36.27 0.67 -23.74
N GLN A 129 36.50 -0.58 -23.33
CA GLN A 129 37.68 -1.03 -22.54
C GLN A 129 37.95 -0.29 -21.21
N GLN A 130 36.97 0.33 -20.56
CA GLN A 130 37.13 0.88 -19.20
C GLN A 130 36.20 0.18 -18.22
N ARG A 131 36.76 -0.68 -17.37
CA ARG A 131 36.02 -1.30 -16.25
C ARG A 131 36.08 -0.39 -15.03
N GLY A 132 34.92 0.08 -14.57
CA GLY A 132 34.77 0.54 -13.19
C GLY A 132 34.70 -0.66 -12.24
N LEU A 133 35.46 -0.63 -11.14
CA LEU A 133 35.37 -1.64 -10.07
C LEU A 133 34.00 -1.54 -9.38
N PRO A 134 33.39 -2.67 -8.95
CA PRO A 134 32.18 -2.63 -8.16
C PRO A 134 32.45 -1.92 -6.82
N PRO A 135 31.54 -1.07 -6.31
CA PRO A 135 31.74 -0.41 -5.04
C PRO A 135 31.81 -1.44 -3.90
N THR A 136 32.98 -1.56 -3.26
CA THR A 136 33.25 -2.37 -2.04
C THR A 136 32.23 -2.14 -0.92
N ARG A 137 31.62 -0.94 -0.90
CA ARG A 137 30.61 -0.52 0.07
C ARG A 137 29.38 -1.44 0.12
N LEU A 138 28.98 -2.08 -0.98
CA LEU A 138 27.75 -2.88 -1.03
C LEU A 138 27.87 -4.16 -0.19
N MET A 139 29.02 -4.84 -0.26
CA MET A 139 29.27 -6.05 0.53
C MET A 139 29.36 -5.75 2.03
N GLU A 140 30.03 -4.65 2.37
CA GLU A 140 30.12 -4.16 3.75
C GLU A 140 28.74 -3.80 4.31
N LEU A 141 27.89 -3.15 3.51
CA LEU A 141 26.52 -2.80 3.91
C LEU A 141 25.63 -4.04 4.10
N ARG A 142 25.78 -5.08 3.28
CA ARG A 142 25.02 -6.33 3.42
C ARG A 142 25.38 -7.08 4.70
N GLN A 143 26.66 -7.07 5.08
CA GLN A 143 27.12 -7.63 6.36
C GLN A 143 26.65 -6.79 7.55
N LYS A 144 26.62 -5.46 7.40
CA LYS A 144 26.17 -4.54 8.44
C LYS A 144 24.67 -4.63 8.73
N TYR A 145 23.84 -4.88 7.70
CA TYR A 145 22.38 -4.97 7.83
C TYR A 145 21.82 -6.27 7.21
N PRO A 146 22.05 -7.43 7.85
CA PRO A 146 21.67 -8.74 7.28
C PRO A 146 20.15 -8.89 7.10
N ARG A 147 19.36 -8.26 7.97
CA ARG A 147 17.89 -8.33 7.92
C ARG A 147 17.32 -7.53 6.75
N ALA A 148 17.90 -6.36 6.46
CA ALA A 148 17.54 -5.57 5.29
C ALA A 148 17.97 -6.25 3.99
N ALA A 149 19.14 -6.89 3.97
CA ALA A 149 19.58 -7.69 2.82
C ALA A 149 18.63 -8.89 2.56
N ALA A 150 18.23 -9.61 3.60
CA ALA A 150 17.25 -10.70 3.49
C ALA A 150 15.88 -10.21 3.01
N TYR A 151 15.48 -9.00 3.40
CA TYR A 151 14.22 -8.40 2.95
C TYR A 151 14.23 -8.08 1.46
N ILE A 152 15.31 -7.50 0.96
CA ILE A 152 15.47 -7.21 -0.48
C ILE A 152 15.48 -8.52 -1.28
N LEU A 153 16.14 -9.56 -0.77
CA LEU A 153 16.11 -10.88 -1.40
C LEU A 153 14.68 -11.46 -1.45
N ALA A 154 13.93 -11.39 -0.34
CA ALA A 154 12.54 -11.83 -0.29
C ALA A 154 11.62 -11.03 -1.23
N GLU A 155 11.87 -9.73 -1.39
CA GLU A 155 11.18 -8.85 -2.33
C GLU A 155 11.43 -9.28 -3.79
N ALA A 156 12.67 -9.61 -4.15
CA ALA A 156 12.99 -10.14 -5.47
C ALA A 156 12.20 -11.42 -5.79
N TYR A 157 12.03 -12.31 -4.81
CA TYR A 157 11.19 -13.51 -4.96
C TYR A 157 9.71 -13.20 -5.04
N ALA A 158 9.22 -12.21 -4.29
CA ALA A 158 7.81 -11.80 -4.27
C ALA A 158 7.31 -11.32 -5.64
N PHE A 159 8.21 -10.81 -6.49
CA PHE A 159 7.93 -10.38 -7.86
C PHE A 159 8.36 -11.37 -8.94
N SER A 160 8.80 -12.57 -8.57
CA SER A 160 9.12 -13.62 -9.53
C SER A 160 7.88 -14.06 -10.33
N GLY A 161 8.10 -14.55 -11.56
CA GLY A 161 7.00 -14.98 -12.44
C GLY A 161 6.25 -16.23 -12.00
N SER A 162 6.73 -16.95 -10.99
CA SER A 162 6.08 -18.14 -10.43
C SER A 162 5.25 -17.76 -9.20
N GLU A 163 3.95 -18.04 -9.23
CA GLU A 163 3.02 -17.70 -8.14
C GLU A 163 3.43 -18.34 -6.81
N THR A 164 3.91 -19.58 -6.83
CA THR A 164 4.39 -20.30 -5.64
C THR A 164 5.61 -19.64 -4.99
N ILE A 165 6.57 -19.18 -5.80
CA ILE A 165 7.77 -18.50 -5.32
C ILE A 165 7.42 -17.09 -4.83
N ALA A 166 6.51 -16.42 -5.54
CA ALA A 166 6.00 -15.11 -5.15
C ALA A 166 5.28 -15.15 -3.79
N GLU A 167 4.49 -16.19 -3.51
CA GLU A 167 3.85 -16.39 -2.21
C GLU A 167 4.86 -16.60 -1.08
N LEU A 168 5.90 -17.41 -1.32
CA LEU A 168 6.97 -17.63 -0.35
C LEU A 168 7.76 -16.34 -0.08
N GLY A 169 8.04 -15.55 -1.12
CA GLY A 169 8.66 -14.23 -1.00
C GLY A 169 7.82 -13.27 -0.15
N ARG A 170 6.51 -13.16 -0.43
CA ARG A 170 5.58 -12.33 0.37
C ARG A 170 5.52 -12.78 1.84
N ARG A 171 5.50 -14.09 2.09
CA ARG A 171 5.51 -14.65 3.43
C ARG A 171 6.81 -14.34 4.17
N ALA A 172 7.95 -14.47 3.51
CA ALA A 172 9.26 -14.11 4.05
C ALA A 172 9.35 -12.61 4.39
N MET A 173 8.85 -11.72 3.53
CA MET A 173 8.80 -10.28 3.82
C MET A 173 7.97 -9.98 5.09
N HIS A 174 6.81 -10.63 5.23
CA HIS A 174 5.97 -10.45 6.42
C HIS A 174 6.68 -10.92 7.70
N LEU A 175 7.37 -12.06 7.66
CA LEU A 175 8.15 -12.56 8.80
C LEU A 175 9.26 -11.58 9.20
N LEU A 176 10.00 -11.05 8.24
CA LEU A 176 11.05 -10.06 8.48
C LEU A 176 10.51 -8.74 9.03
N ILE A 177 9.31 -8.30 8.63
CA ILE A 177 8.68 -7.11 9.21
C ILE A 177 8.16 -7.40 10.63
N SER A 178 7.70 -8.61 10.91
CA SER A 178 7.07 -8.95 12.20
C SER A 178 8.03 -9.16 13.37
N GLY A 179 9.34 -9.33 13.14
CA GLY A 179 10.29 -9.58 14.23
C GLY A 179 11.09 -10.88 14.12
N ALA A 180 10.76 -11.76 13.18
CA ALA A 180 11.29 -13.12 13.13
C ALA A 180 12.80 -13.17 12.85
N SER A 181 13.43 -14.31 13.20
CA SER A 181 14.85 -14.52 12.97
C SER A 181 15.16 -14.56 11.47
N VAL A 182 16.33 -14.02 11.09
CA VAL A 182 16.75 -13.93 9.68
C VAL A 182 16.94 -15.34 9.09
N GLU A 183 17.45 -16.27 9.89
CA GLU A 183 17.72 -17.66 9.49
C GLU A 183 16.45 -18.44 9.18
N GLU A 184 15.42 -18.34 10.03
CA GLU A 184 14.11 -18.97 9.77
C GLU A 184 13.45 -18.42 8.51
N THR A 185 13.63 -17.12 8.25
CA THR A 185 13.05 -16.49 7.08
C THR A 185 13.76 -16.93 5.79
N LEU A 186 15.09 -17.00 5.80
CA LEU A 186 15.86 -17.48 4.66
C LEU A 186 15.60 -18.95 4.35
N ALA A 187 15.31 -19.77 5.37
CA ALA A 187 14.94 -21.18 5.18
C ALA A 187 13.62 -21.39 4.41
N ILE A 188 12.74 -20.39 4.38
CA ILE A 188 11.46 -20.43 3.65
C ILE A 188 11.66 -20.05 2.18
N LEU A 189 12.70 -19.29 1.85
CA LEU A 189 12.99 -18.89 0.49
C LEU A 189 13.56 -20.06 -0.32
N PRO A 190 13.17 -20.21 -1.59
CA PRO A 190 13.76 -21.25 -2.44
C PRO A 190 15.24 -20.98 -2.71
N ASN A 191 16.04 -22.04 -2.80
CA ASN A 191 17.46 -21.99 -3.21
C ASN A 191 17.66 -21.73 -4.72
N VAL A 192 16.61 -21.29 -5.42
CA VAL A 192 16.63 -21.00 -6.86
C VAL A 192 16.66 -19.49 -7.00
N PRO A 193 17.62 -18.88 -7.72
CA PRO A 193 17.68 -17.43 -7.86
C PRO A 193 16.40 -16.84 -8.49
N PRO A 194 16.02 -15.60 -8.13
CA PRO A 194 14.75 -14.98 -8.51
C PRO A 194 14.66 -14.67 -10.01
N ASP A 195 15.80 -14.41 -10.64
CA ASP A 195 15.97 -14.47 -12.09
C ASP A 195 16.35 -15.91 -12.43
N GLY A 196 15.64 -16.57 -13.35
CA GLY A 196 15.87 -17.97 -13.76
C GLY A 196 17.25 -18.30 -14.37
N ALA A 197 18.31 -17.58 -14.01
CA ALA A 197 19.70 -17.94 -14.20
C ALA A 197 20.00 -19.23 -13.44
N THR A 198 20.40 -20.27 -14.17
CA THR A 198 20.83 -21.54 -13.59
C THR A 198 21.94 -21.33 -12.56
N THR A 199 21.93 -22.13 -11.50
CA THR A 199 22.85 -22.13 -10.35
C THR A 199 24.34 -22.10 -10.75
N GLU A 200 24.67 -22.52 -11.97
CA GLU A 200 26.01 -22.47 -12.58
C GLU A 200 26.50 -21.04 -12.88
N GLN A 201 25.61 -20.10 -13.26
CA GLN A 201 25.99 -18.70 -13.51
C GLN A 201 26.33 -17.96 -12.21
N TYR A 202 25.67 -18.32 -11.10
CA TYR A 202 25.97 -17.77 -9.78
C TYR A 202 27.21 -18.40 -9.13
N GLN A 203 27.48 -19.69 -9.35
CA GLN A 203 28.73 -20.29 -8.89
C GLN A 203 29.95 -19.77 -9.67
N GLN A 204 29.81 -19.47 -10.96
CA GLN A 204 30.89 -18.83 -11.73
C GLN A 204 31.11 -17.36 -11.34
N SER A 205 30.10 -16.65 -10.84
CA SER A 205 30.28 -15.30 -10.28
C SER A 205 30.77 -15.35 -8.83
N ALA A 206 30.34 -16.31 -8.00
CA ALA A 206 30.83 -16.45 -6.63
C ALA A 206 32.27 -17.02 -6.53
N LEU A 207 32.76 -17.74 -7.55
CA LEU A 207 34.15 -18.24 -7.62
C LEU A 207 35.08 -17.32 -8.43
N ARG A 208 34.58 -16.20 -8.99
CA ARG A 208 35.40 -15.19 -9.68
C ARG A 208 35.48 -13.84 -8.95
N TRP A 209 34.97 -13.75 -7.72
CA TRP A 209 34.94 -12.54 -6.90
C TRP A 209 35.05 -12.87 -5.42
#